data_AF-A0A9W6USX2-F1
#
_entry.id   AF-A0A9W6USX2-F1
#
_cell.length_a   1.000
_cell.length_b   1.000
_cell.length_c   1.000
_cell.angle_alpha   90.00
_cell.angle_beta   90.00
_cell.angle_gamma   90.00
#
_symmetry.space_group_name_H-M   'P 1'
#
loop_
_entity.id
_entity.type
_entity.pdbx_description
1 polymer ?
#
loop_
_entity_poly.entity_id
_entity_poly.type
_entity_poly.pdbx_seq_one_letter_code
_entity_poly.pdbx_strand_id
1 'polypeptide(L)'
;MPAPTLAERLDAAPSDSLSVADIATATGLSEATVRRLAKEPGWPAEAPGDHRQQRYPREAVATWMRDNQASRVNPEELPGTDDDRVTLTEIASRTGRLRESVSRMPSTYHNSADPFPTADPLGTYNWGEVKAWLGRRSSRTGPRGRTQPPAAESTTPPVLDKVTTAMIERLTGKGKEAVKTLVRKPEIAALATKVGRLRVWPADTLLPLLWQLGYLPASGPLSGEQRAVLAELGYLPAEEKPTAEQRAALAEFGYDEQGSVEHRTWLRGPHRTATELAKYYGVSLSAISKRIARAEAAGQPVPHPIDTEDGKRYDPKTFDAFWNPPAAG
;
A
#
# COMPACT_ATOMS: atom_id res chain seq x y z
N MET A 1 -15.66 13.35 26.22
CA MET A 1 -15.66 11.87 26.17
C MET A 1 -14.34 11.44 25.57
N PRO A 2 -13.56 10.55 26.22
CA PRO A 2 -12.30 10.05 25.65
C PRO A 2 -12.57 9.30 24.34
N ALA A 3 -11.59 9.34 23.42
CA ALA A 3 -11.71 8.63 22.15
C ALA A 3 -11.74 7.10 22.38
N PRO A 4 -12.58 6.34 21.66
CA PRO A 4 -12.68 4.90 21.87
C PRO A 4 -11.36 4.22 21.49
N THR A 5 -10.91 3.30 22.34
CA THR A 5 -9.73 2.43 22.16
C THR A 5 -9.93 1.51 20.94
N LEU A 6 -8.87 0.88 20.42
CA LEU A 6 -9.08 -0.03 19.27
C LEU A 6 -9.75 -1.33 19.71
N ALA A 7 -9.63 -1.73 20.98
CA ALA A 7 -10.40 -2.84 21.54
C ALA A 7 -11.91 -2.52 21.53
N GLU A 8 -12.33 -1.34 22.01
CA GLU A 8 -13.74 -0.92 21.98
C GLU A 8 -14.30 -0.81 20.55
N ARG A 9 -13.47 -0.43 19.59
CA ARG A 9 -13.89 -0.40 18.17
C ARG A 9 -14.03 -1.79 17.57
N LEU A 10 -13.19 -2.73 17.98
CA LEU A 10 -13.31 -4.12 17.58
C LEU A 10 -14.55 -4.76 18.23
N ASP A 11 -14.85 -4.44 19.48
CA ASP A 11 -16.08 -4.87 20.16
C ASP A 11 -17.34 -4.33 19.47
N ALA A 12 -17.26 -3.19 18.78
CA ALA A 12 -18.33 -2.62 17.96
C ALA A 12 -18.41 -3.19 16.53
N ALA A 13 -17.48 -4.06 16.12
CA ALA A 13 -17.50 -4.64 14.76
C ALA A 13 -18.67 -5.62 14.59
N PRO A 14 -19.32 -5.65 13.40
CA PRO A 14 -20.58 -6.40 13.19
C PRO A 14 -20.41 -7.91 13.05
N SER A 15 -19.18 -8.44 13.01
CA SER A 15 -18.91 -9.86 12.75
C SER A 15 -18.05 -10.48 13.84
N ASP A 16 -18.41 -11.68 14.31
CA ASP A 16 -17.65 -12.41 15.33
C ASP A 16 -16.34 -13.01 14.82
N SER A 17 -16.16 -13.05 13.50
CA SER A 17 -14.96 -13.52 12.83
C SER A 17 -14.45 -12.44 11.88
N LEU A 18 -13.25 -11.93 12.13
CA LEU A 18 -12.69 -10.78 11.42
C LEU A 18 -11.52 -11.21 10.55
N SER A 19 -11.54 -10.82 9.28
CA SER A 19 -10.36 -10.86 8.42
C SER A 19 -9.35 -9.78 8.81
N VAL A 20 -8.14 -9.84 8.24
CA VAL A 20 -7.14 -8.76 8.40
C VAL A 20 -7.70 -7.40 7.94
N ALA A 21 -8.48 -7.37 6.85
CA ALA A 21 -9.11 -6.16 6.34
C ALA A 21 -10.17 -5.61 7.30
N ASP A 22 -10.96 -6.49 7.92
CA ASP A 22 -11.98 -6.08 8.91
C ASP A 22 -11.32 -5.50 10.16
N ILE A 23 -10.24 -6.13 10.65
CA ILE A 23 -9.46 -5.63 11.80
C ILE A 23 -8.84 -4.28 11.45
N ALA A 24 -8.24 -4.14 10.26
CA ALA A 24 -7.65 -2.89 9.80
C ALA A 24 -8.69 -1.76 9.74
N THR A 25 -9.88 -2.06 9.19
CA THR A 25 -11.00 -1.12 9.08
C THR A 25 -11.53 -0.71 10.46
N ALA A 26 -11.84 -1.66 11.33
CA ALA A 26 -12.38 -1.39 12.67
C ALA A 26 -11.38 -0.61 13.54
N THR A 27 -10.09 -0.94 13.46
CA THR A 27 -9.05 -0.30 14.28
C THR A 27 -8.46 0.96 13.65
N GLY A 28 -8.68 1.21 12.36
CA GLY A 28 -7.99 2.26 11.59
C GLY A 28 -6.49 2.02 11.43
N LEU A 29 -6.04 0.76 11.54
CA LEU A 29 -4.67 0.33 11.27
C LEU A 29 -4.50 -0.03 9.78
N SER A 30 -3.26 -0.05 9.29
CA SER A 30 -2.98 -0.63 7.97
C SER A 30 -3.03 -2.16 8.02
N GLU A 31 -3.45 -2.82 6.94
CA GLU A 31 -3.40 -4.28 6.84
C GLU A 31 -1.99 -4.84 7.08
N ALA A 32 -0.95 -4.18 6.58
CA ALA A 32 0.43 -4.60 6.81
C ALA A 32 0.79 -4.59 8.31
N THR A 33 0.29 -3.60 9.06
CA THR A 33 0.43 -3.55 10.51
C THR A 33 -0.29 -4.72 11.16
N VAL A 34 -1.53 -5.00 10.76
CA VAL A 34 -2.31 -6.13 11.30
C VAL A 34 -1.62 -7.47 11.01
N ARG A 35 -1.13 -7.70 9.79
CA ARG A 35 -0.37 -8.91 9.42
C ARG A 35 0.94 -9.06 10.20
N ARG A 36 1.55 -7.95 10.61
CA ARG A 36 2.72 -7.98 11.49
C ARG A 36 2.31 -8.37 12.91
N LEU A 37 1.23 -7.79 13.44
CA LEU A 37 0.68 -8.12 14.76
C LEU A 37 0.24 -9.58 14.84
N ALA A 38 -0.30 -10.13 13.75
CA ALA A 38 -0.65 -11.54 13.63
C ALA A 38 0.52 -12.53 13.79
N LYS A 39 1.76 -12.03 13.78
CA LYS A 39 2.99 -12.80 14.01
C LYS A 39 3.55 -12.63 15.42
N GLU A 40 2.95 -11.77 16.23
CA GLU A 40 3.40 -11.53 17.60
C GLU A 40 3.03 -12.72 18.50
N PRO A 41 3.88 -13.06 19.49
CA PRO A 41 3.57 -14.10 20.46
C PRO A 41 2.25 -13.82 21.18
N GLY A 42 1.41 -14.86 21.29
CA GLY A 42 0.11 -14.77 21.96
C GLY A 42 -1.00 -14.15 21.11
N TRP A 43 -0.75 -13.77 19.85
CA TRP A 43 -1.82 -13.38 18.94
C TRP A 43 -2.86 -14.51 18.81
N PRO A 44 -4.17 -14.19 18.74
CA PRO A 44 -5.23 -15.19 18.66
C PRO A 44 -5.03 -16.19 17.51
N ALA A 45 -5.35 -17.46 17.78
CA ALA A 45 -5.37 -18.48 16.74
C ALA A 45 -6.44 -18.16 15.68
N GLU A 46 -6.17 -18.58 14.44
CA GLU A 46 -7.13 -18.44 13.35
C GLU A 46 -8.41 -19.25 13.66
N ALA A 47 -9.57 -18.66 13.37
CA ALA A 47 -10.84 -19.34 13.48
C ALA A 47 -10.92 -20.45 12.42
N PRO A 48 -11.51 -21.63 12.74
CA PRO A 48 -11.70 -22.69 11.76
C PRO A 48 -12.60 -22.20 10.62
N GLY A 49 -12.07 -22.20 9.40
CA GLY A 49 -12.75 -21.68 8.21
C GLY A 49 -12.03 -22.01 6.91
N ASP A 50 -12.60 -21.57 5.79
CA ASP A 50 -12.06 -21.80 4.44
C ASP A 50 -10.62 -21.28 4.32
N HIS A 51 -9.69 -22.15 3.95
CA HIS A 51 -8.22 -21.96 4.03
C HIS A 51 -7.68 -20.79 3.18
N ARG A 52 -8.55 -20.12 2.42
CA ARG A 52 -8.19 -19.03 1.52
C ARG A 52 -8.12 -17.66 2.20
N GLN A 53 -8.69 -17.49 3.39
CA GLN A 53 -8.64 -16.23 4.14
C GLN A 53 -8.39 -16.45 5.63
N GLN A 54 -7.31 -15.86 6.15
CA GLN A 54 -7.03 -15.83 7.59
C GLN A 54 -8.11 -15.01 8.29
N ARG A 55 -8.84 -15.66 9.21
CA ARG A 55 -9.87 -15.02 10.04
C ARG A 55 -9.57 -15.25 11.50
N TYR A 56 -9.86 -14.26 12.32
CA TYR A 56 -9.58 -14.28 13.76
C TYR A 56 -10.86 -14.03 14.55
N PRO A 57 -11.07 -14.71 15.69
CA PRO A 57 -12.22 -14.43 16.56
C PRO A 57 -12.19 -12.99 17.08
N ARG A 58 -13.28 -12.23 16.90
CA ARG A 58 -13.40 -10.82 17.28
C ARG A 58 -13.02 -10.57 18.74
N GLU A 59 -13.63 -11.32 19.67
CA GLU A 59 -13.38 -11.17 21.10
C GLU A 59 -11.93 -11.48 21.48
N ALA A 60 -11.31 -12.47 20.83
CA ALA A 60 -9.92 -12.82 21.09
C ALA A 60 -8.98 -11.71 20.60
N VAL A 61 -9.24 -11.14 19.42
CA VAL A 61 -8.46 -10.00 18.90
C VAL A 61 -8.68 -8.77 19.77
N ALA A 62 -9.91 -8.48 20.19
CA ALA A 62 -10.21 -7.35 21.08
C ALA A 62 -9.53 -7.52 22.45
N THR A 63 -9.53 -8.72 23.02
CA THR A 63 -8.83 -9.04 24.28
C THR A 63 -7.33 -8.88 24.13
N TRP A 64 -6.73 -9.50 23.10
CA TRP A 64 -5.30 -9.32 22.81
C TRP A 64 -4.96 -7.84 22.61
N MET A 65 -5.80 -7.11 21.88
CA MET A 65 -5.66 -5.68 21.66
C MET A 65 -5.78 -4.88 22.95
N ARG A 66 -6.65 -5.26 23.90
CA ARG A 66 -6.76 -4.62 25.21
C ARG A 66 -5.49 -4.83 26.03
N ASP A 67 -5.01 -6.08 26.07
CA ASP A 67 -3.80 -6.49 26.78
C ASP A 67 -2.53 -5.86 26.19
N ASN A 68 -2.49 -5.66 24.87
CA ASN A 68 -1.34 -5.12 24.15
C ASN A 68 -1.45 -3.62 23.85
N GLN A 69 -2.65 -3.00 23.88
CA GLN A 69 -2.82 -1.54 23.82
C GLN A 69 -2.62 -0.86 25.17
N ALA A 70 -2.80 -1.59 26.27
CA ALA A 70 -2.33 -1.18 27.61
C ALA A 70 -0.81 -0.86 27.62
N SER A 71 -0.08 -1.23 26.56
CA SER A 71 1.32 -0.82 26.36
C SER A 71 1.52 0.66 26.00
N ARG A 72 0.46 1.44 25.69
CA ARG A 72 0.53 2.92 25.72
C ARG A 72 0.48 3.38 27.16
N VAL A 73 1.59 3.16 27.83
CA VAL A 73 1.88 3.74 29.13
C VAL A 73 1.77 5.25 28.97
N ASN A 74 0.70 5.86 29.49
CA ASN A 74 0.68 7.28 29.75
C ASN A 74 1.58 7.51 30.96
N PRO A 75 2.77 8.13 30.81
CA PRO A 75 3.68 8.30 31.92
C PRO A 75 3.09 9.13 33.06
N GLU A 76 2.13 10.02 32.75
CA GLU A 76 1.48 10.90 33.72
C GLU A 76 0.48 10.18 34.62
N GLU A 77 -0.07 9.04 34.16
CA GLU A 77 -1.06 8.24 34.90
C GLU A 77 -0.42 7.06 35.65
N LEU A 78 0.91 6.88 35.54
CA LEU A 78 1.60 5.79 36.20
C LEU A 78 1.75 6.04 37.71
N PRO A 79 1.48 5.03 38.56
CA PRO A 79 1.59 5.18 40.00
C PRO A 79 3.05 5.36 40.47
N GLY A 80 3.20 6.06 41.60
CA GLY A 80 4.48 6.28 42.29
C GLY A 80 5.20 7.58 41.91
N THR A 81 6.13 8.01 42.76
CA THR A 81 6.84 9.29 42.62
C THR A 81 8.05 9.18 41.69
N ASP A 82 8.43 10.26 41.03
CA ASP A 82 9.58 10.27 40.10
C ASP A 82 10.90 9.85 40.77
N ASP A 83 11.00 10.04 42.08
CA ASP A 83 12.17 9.71 42.89
C ASP A 83 12.21 8.25 43.36
N ASP A 84 11.15 7.47 43.12
CA ASP A 84 11.09 6.06 43.51
C ASP A 84 12.21 5.24 42.86
N ARG A 85 12.77 4.30 43.64
CA ARG A 85 13.66 3.25 43.14
C ARG A 85 12.84 1.99 42.91
N VAL A 86 12.83 1.50 41.67
CA VAL A 86 11.98 0.39 41.26
C VAL A 86 12.78 -0.71 40.57
N THR A 87 12.40 -1.95 40.84
CA THR A 87 12.89 -3.15 40.14
C THR A 87 12.14 -3.35 38.81
N LEU A 88 12.68 -4.18 37.91
CA LEU A 88 11.97 -4.55 36.66
C LEU A 88 10.60 -5.21 36.92
N THR A 89 10.47 -5.93 38.04
CA THR A 89 9.19 -6.53 38.46
C THR A 89 8.17 -5.46 38.84
N GLU A 90 8.59 -4.44 39.58
CA GLU A 90 7.73 -3.30 39.93
C GLU A 90 7.40 -2.45 38.72
N ILE A 91 8.36 -2.21 37.81
CA ILE A 91 8.12 -1.54 36.53
C ILE A 91 7.03 -2.30 35.74
N ALA A 92 7.14 -3.63 35.62
CA ALA A 92 6.14 -4.45 34.95
C ALA A 92 4.76 -4.33 35.59
N SER A 93 4.68 -4.42 36.92
CA SER A 93 3.43 -4.26 37.68
C SER A 93 2.82 -2.87 37.47
N ARG A 94 3.60 -1.80 37.65
CA ARG A 94 3.12 -0.41 37.52
C ARG A 94 2.69 -0.05 36.11
N THR A 95 3.33 -0.62 35.09
CA THR A 95 3.01 -0.37 33.68
C THR A 95 1.97 -1.32 33.08
N GLY A 96 1.56 -2.37 33.81
CA GLY A 96 0.72 -3.44 33.29
C GLY A 96 1.39 -4.26 32.18
N ARG A 97 2.72 -4.17 32.01
CA ARG A 97 3.46 -4.92 30.99
C ARG A 97 3.92 -6.27 31.52
N LEU A 98 4.05 -7.25 30.61
CA LEU A 98 4.64 -8.54 30.96
C LEU A 98 6.08 -8.37 31.46
N ARG A 99 6.40 -8.99 32.61
CA ARG A 99 7.74 -8.93 33.23
C ARG A 99 8.85 -9.35 32.27
N GLU A 100 8.61 -10.37 31.45
CA GLU A 100 9.57 -10.83 30.44
C GLU A 100 9.83 -9.79 29.34
N SER A 101 8.82 -9.00 28.98
CA SER A 101 8.99 -7.90 28.02
C SER A 101 9.86 -6.80 28.61
N VAL A 102 9.60 -6.43 29.87
CA VAL A 102 10.36 -5.40 30.59
C VAL A 102 11.80 -5.84 30.83
N SER A 103 12.04 -7.11 31.18
CA SER A 103 13.41 -7.60 31.44
C SER A 103 14.31 -7.63 30.20
N ARG A 104 13.74 -7.71 29.00
CA ARG A 104 14.48 -7.65 27.73
C ARG A 104 14.84 -6.22 27.30
N MET A 105 14.23 -5.18 27.89
CA MET A 105 14.44 -3.80 27.45
C MET A 105 15.88 -3.30 27.62
N PRO A 106 16.59 -3.54 28.75
CA PRO A 106 17.97 -3.10 28.90
C PRO A 106 18.88 -3.65 27.80
N SER A 107 18.82 -4.96 27.53
CA SER A 107 19.64 -5.60 26.50
C SER A 107 19.21 -5.23 25.08
N THR A 108 17.91 -5.14 24.80
CA THR A 108 17.40 -4.79 23.47
C THR A 108 17.80 -3.38 23.07
N TYR A 109 17.88 -2.46 24.03
CA TYR A 109 18.10 -1.04 23.76
C TYR A 109 19.44 -0.49 24.21
N HIS A 110 20.37 -1.32 24.70
CA HIS A 110 21.68 -0.85 25.14
C HIS A 110 22.43 -0.03 24.07
N ASN A 111 22.37 -0.45 22.79
CA ASN A 111 23.00 0.24 21.66
C ASN A 111 22.04 1.14 20.84
N SER A 112 20.86 1.44 21.39
CA SER A 112 19.88 2.31 20.73
C SER A 112 20.26 3.78 20.86
N ALA A 113 19.82 4.62 19.93
CA ALA A 113 19.91 6.09 20.04
C ALA A 113 19.10 6.66 21.23
N ASP A 114 18.25 5.83 21.85
CA ASP A 114 17.50 6.13 23.08
C ASP A 114 17.55 4.87 23.96
N PRO A 115 18.65 4.69 24.73
CA PRO A 115 18.89 3.49 25.53
C PRO A 115 17.97 3.46 26.76
N PHE A 116 17.71 2.25 27.26
CA PHE A 116 16.94 2.08 28.50
C PHE A 116 17.73 2.69 29.69
N PRO A 117 17.07 3.27 30.70
CA PRO A 117 17.75 3.80 31.88
C PRO A 117 18.68 2.77 32.52
N THR A 118 19.80 3.24 33.06
CA THR A 118 20.82 2.35 33.64
C THR A 118 20.43 1.98 35.06
N ALA A 119 20.59 0.71 35.43
CA ALA A 119 20.36 0.26 36.79
C ALA A 119 21.46 0.78 37.73
N ASP A 120 21.11 1.02 38.99
CA ASP A 120 22.07 1.27 40.05
C ASP A 120 22.79 -0.04 40.47
N PRO A 121 23.78 0.03 41.39
CA PRO A 121 24.49 -1.17 41.86
C PRO A 121 23.61 -2.24 42.52
N LEU A 122 22.38 -1.89 42.92
CA LEU A 122 21.40 -2.79 43.52
C LEU A 122 20.43 -3.38 42.47
N GLY A 123 20.59 -3.04 41.20
CA GLY A 123 19.71 -3.51 40.12
C GLY A 123 18.35 -2.78 40.06
N THR A 124 18.24 -1.62 40.70
CA THR A 124 17.04 -0.77 40.68
C THR A 124 17.19 0.40 39.71
N TYR A 125 16.06 0.95 39.27
CA TYR A 125 15.99 2.01 38.28
C TYR A 125 15.30 3.24 38.89
N ASN A 126 15.70 4.44 38.46
CA ASN A 126 14.96 5.65 38.81
C ASN A 126 13.62 5.68 38.06
N TRP A 127 12.51 5.82 38.79
CA TRP A 127 11.19 5.74 38.18
C TRP A 127 10.89 6.90 37.22
N GLY A 128 11.30 8.12 37.54
CA GLY A 128 11.16 9.29 36.66
C GLY A 128 11.85 9.10 35.31
N GLU A 129 13.07 8.56 35.30
CA GLU A 129 13.81 8.24 34.05
C GLU A 129 13.10 7.15 33.23
N VAL A 130 12.56 6.12 33.90
CA VAL A 130 11.79 5.06 33.25
C VAL A 130 10.50 5.61 32.64
N LYS A 131 9.77 6.47 33.36
CA LYS A 131 8.56 7.15 32.85
C LYS A 131 8.87 8.03 31.64
N ALA A 132 9.93 8.84 31.72
CA ALA A 132 10.36 9.69 30.61
C ALA A 132 10.76 8.86 29.38
N TRP A 133 11.51 7.76 29.57
CA TRP A 133 11.89 6.86 28.49
C TRP A 133 10.68 6.17 27.85
N LEU A 134 9.74 5.68 28.66
CA LEU A 134 8.49 5.08 28.19
C LEU A 134 7.66 6.10 27.40
N GLY A 135 7.58 7.36 27.82
CA GLY A 135 6.91 8.44 27.09
C GLY A 135 7.54 8.76 25.73
N ARG A 136 8.88 8.82 25.67
CA ARG A 136 9.61 9.03 24.40
C ARG A 136 9.41 7.88 23.41
N ARG A 137 9.14 6.66 23.90
CA ARG A 137 8.91 5.48 23.05
C ARG A 137 7.46 5.15 22.77
N SER A 138 6.54 5.45 23.67
CA SER A 138 5.10 5.26 23.45
C SER A 138 4.62 6.14 22.29
N SER A 139 5.22 7.31 22.09
CA SER A 139 5.00 8.19 20.93
C SER A 139 5.59 7.66 19.61
N ARG A 140 6.58 6.76 19.67
CA ARG A 140 7.33 6.26 18.49
C ARG A 140 6.95 4.86 18.01
N THR A 141 6.43 3.97 18.86
CA THR A 141 6.44 2.51 18.56
C THR A 141 5.13 1.74 18.71
N GLY A 142 4.00 2.39 19.04
CA GLY A 142 2.69 1.73 19.06
C GLY A 142 1.98 1.71 17.69
N PRO A 143 1.11 0.72 17.39
CA PRO A 143 0.18 0.80 16.27
C PRO A 143 -0.65 2.10 16.39
N ARG A 144 -0.61 2.95 15.36
CA ARG A 144 -1.45 4.16 15.29
C ARG A 144 -2.78 3.79 14.62
N GLY A 145 -3.79 3.44 15.41
CA GLY A 145 -5.18 3.54 14.95
C GLY A 145 -5.58 5.02 14.94
N ARG A 146 -6.17 5.50 13.85
CA ARG A 146 -6.64 6.89 13.73
C ARG A 146 -7.78 7.13 14.72
N THR A 147 -7.69 8.09 15.63
CA THR A 147 -8.79 8.40 16.55
C THR A 147 -9.91 9.18 15.85
N GLN A 148 -10.95 8.45 15.42
CA GLN A 148 -12.30 8.90 14.99
C GLN A 148 -12.42 9.55 13.58
N PRO A 149 -13.39 9.13 12.75
CA PRO A 149 -13.52 9.59 11.35
C PRO A 149 -14.44 10.81 11.24
N PRO A 150 -14.32 11.67 10.21
CA PRO A 150 -15.50 12.27 9.64
C PRO A 150 -16.18 11.24 8.72
N ALA A 151 -17.51 11.33 8.72
CA ALA A 151 -18.41 10.74 7.77
C ALA A 151 -17.93 10.93 6.32
N ALA A 152 -18.48 10.10 5.43
CA ALA A 152 -18.41 10.32 3.99
C ALA A 152 -18.96 11.71 3.64
N GLU A 153 -18.08 12.69 3.58
CA GLU A 153 -18.14 13.75 2.61
C GLU A 153 -17.02 13.46 1.63
N SER A 154 -17.39 13.24 0.36
CA SER A 154 -16.49 13.21 -0.78
C SER A 154 -15.75 14.55 -0.85
N THR A 155 -14.74 14.70 -0.01
CA THR A 155 -13.72 15.72 -0.14
C THR A 155 -12.71 15.16 -1.10
N THR A 156 -12.61 15.81 -2.26
CA THR A 156 -11.57 15.64 -3.26
C THR A 156 -10.24 15.28 -2.57
N PRO A 157 -9.64 14.12 -2.85
CA PRO A 157 -8.42 13.70 -2.17
C PRO A 157 -7.34 14.78 -2.33
N PRO A 158 -6.58 15.12 -1.28
CA PRO A 158 -5.49 16.07 -1.41
C PRO A 158 -4.50 15.50 -2.43
N VAL A 159 -4.27 16.26 -3.50
CA VAL A 159 -3.27 15.96 -4.52
C VAL A 159 -1.93 15.74 -3.80
N LEU A 160 -1.47 14.50 -3.77
CA LEU A 160 -0.10 14.22 -3.34
C LEU A 160 0.81 14.74 -4.44
N ASP A 161 1.27 15.99 -4.34
CA ASP A 161 2.15 16.61 -5.34
C ASP A 161 3.54 15.94 -5.44
N LYS A 162 3.78 14.84 -4.71
CA LYS A 162 5.09 14.22 -4.54
C LYS A 162 5.05 12.72 -4.82
N VAL A 163 5.86 12.31 -5.78
CA VAL A 163 6.09 10.92 -6.17
C VAL A 163 7.34 10.39 -5.48
N THR A 164 7.26 9.19 -4.91
CA THR A 164 8.41 8.48 -4.30
C THR A 164 8.96 7.40 -5.23
N THR A 165 10.17 6.88 -4.96
CA THR A 165 10.74 5.77 -5.73
C THR A 165 9.81 4.54 -5.81
N ALA A 166 9.07 4.26 -4.73
CA ALA A 166 8.11 3.15 -4.71
C ALA A 166 6.89 3.42 -5.60
N MET A 167 6.44 4.68 -5.70
CA MET A 167 5.37 5.07 -6.62
C MET A 167 5.84 4.98 -8.08
N ILE A 168 7.09 5.37 -8.38
CA ILE A 168 7.68 5.20 -9.72
C ILE A 168 7.75 3.71 -10.11
N GLU A 169 8.10 2.84 -9.17
CA GLU A 169 8.11 1.38 -9.37
C GLU A 169 6.73 0.87 -9.79
N ARG A 170 5.68 1.26 -9.04
CA ARG A 170 4.29 0.88 -9.33
C ARG A 170 3.77 1.50 -10.64
N LEU A 171 4.08 2.77 -10.91
CA LEU A 171 3.70 3.47 -12.14
C LEU A 171 4.32 2.84 -13.38
N THR A 172 5.61 2.51 -13.33
CA THR A 172 6.32 1.97 -14.50
C THR A 172 6.19 0.45 -14.64
N GLY A 173 5.75 -0.25 -13.59
CA GLY A 173 5.77 -1.72 -13.51
C GLY A 173 7.17 -2.33 -13.59
N LYS A 174 8.22 -1.51 -13.45
CA LYS A 174 9.62 -1.95 -13.54
C LYS A 174 10.13 -2.26 -12.14
N GLY A 175 10.89 -3.35 -11.98
CA GLY A 175 11.45 -3.71 -10.68
C GLY A 175 12.44 -2.68 -10.12
N LYS A 176 12.68 -2.75 -8.80
CA LYS A 176 13.53 -1.83 -8.01
C LYS A 176 14.84 -1.41 -8.68
N GLU A 177 15.61 -2.34 -9.26
CA GLU A 177 16.91 -2.02 -9.86
C GLU A 177 16.79 -1.21 -11.16
N ALA A 178 15.76 -1.47 -11.96
CA ALA A 178 15.46 -0.67 -13.15
C ALA A 178 15.03 0.75 -12.76
N VAL A 179 14.24 0.87 -11.69
CA VAL A 179 13.83 2.19 -11.15
C VAL A 179 15.02 2.95 -10.57
N LYS A 180 15.93 2.29 -9.84
CA LYS A 180 17.17 2.92 -9.36
C LYS A 180 18.01 3.50 -10.50
N THR A 181 18.07 2.78 -11.62
CA THR A 181 18.78 3.24 -12.82
C THR A 181 18.04 4.40 -13.48
N LEU A 182 16.71 4.32 -13.57
CA LEU A 182 15.83 5.37 -14.10
C LEU A 182 16.00 6.68 -13.34
N VAL A 183 15.90 6.67 -12.01
CA VAL A 183 15.99 7.88 -11.18
C VAL A 183 17.39 8.49 -11.11
N ARG A 184 18.41 7.80 -11.66
CA ARG A 184 19.77 8.31 -11.83
C ARG A 184 19.99 9.00 -13.17
N LYS A 185 19.07 8.87 -14.13
CA LYS A 185 19.16 9.62 -15.39
C LYS A 185 19.16 11.12 -15.09
N PRO A 186 19.98 11.93 -15.77
CA PRO A 186 20.18 13.34 -15.44
C PRO A 186 18.87 14.13 -15.45
N GLU A 187 18.00 13.88 -16.44
CA GLU A 187 16.69 14.53 -16.60
C GLU A 187 15.76 14.28 -15.40
N ILE A 188 15.72 13.04 -14.88
CA ILE A 188 14.88 12.67 -13.73
C ILE A 188 15.55 13.05 -12.41
N ALA A 189 16.87 12.90 -12.33
CA ALA A 189 17.63 13.23 -11.13
C ALA A 189 17.60 14.74 -10.82
N ALA A 190 17.56 15.59 -11.84
CA ALA A 190 17.47 17.04 -11.70
C ALA A 190 16.16 17.51 -11.06
N LEU A 191 15.07 16.75 -11.26
CA LEU A 191 13.75 17.04 -10.66
C LEU A 191 13.63 16.59 -9.20
N ALA A 192 14.61 15.84 -8.67
CA ALA A 192 14.50 15.25 -7.35
C ALA A 192 14.73 16.28 -6.23
N THR A 193 13.78 16.39 -5.31
CA THR A 193 13.92 17.15 -4.07
C THR A 193 14.16 16.22 -2.89
N LYS A 194 15.04 16.60 -1.96
CA LYS A 194 15.33 15.81 -0.77
C LYS A 194 14.39 16.19 0.37
N VAL A 195 13.64 15.23 0.91
CA VAL A 195 12.80 15.38 2.09
C VAL A 195 13.27 14.39 3.15
N GLY A 196 14.02 14.90 4.14
CA GLY A 196 14.69 14.06 5.14
C GLY A 196 15.72 13.11 4.50
N ARG A 197 15.52 11.80 4.66
CA ARG A 197 16.37 10.75 4.06
C ARG A 197 15.86 10.27 2.70
N LEU A 198 14.69 10.72 2.25
CA LEU A 198 14.05 10.27 1.02
C LEU A 198 14.22 11.29 -0.10
N ARG A 199 14.32 10.80 -1.33
CA ARG A 199 14.18 11.61 -2.55
C ARG A 199 12.73 11.52 -3.00
N VAL A 200 12.16 12.66 -3.36
CA VAL A 200 10.81 12.80 -3.89
C VAL A 200 10.84 13.66 -5.14
N TRP A 201 9.90 13.43 -6.03
CA TRP A 201 9.77 14.15 -7.30
C TRP A 201 8.42 14.86 -7.35
N PRO A 202 8.33 16.08 -7.90
CA PRO A 202 7.04 16.72 -8.13
C PRO A 202 6.24 15.91 -9.15
N ALA A 203 4.97 15.64 -8.88
CA ALA A 203 4.14 14.79 -9.73
C ALA A 203 3.86 15.45 -11.10
N ASP A 204 3.55 16.74 -11.08
CA ASP A 204 3.28 17.60 -12.24
C ASP A 204 4.43 17.64 -13.27
N THR A 205 5.67 17.53 -12.82
CA THR A 205 6.85 17.53 -13.72
C THR A 205 7.35 16.13 -14.06
N LEU A 206 7.30 15.20 -13.09
CA LEU A 206 7.79 13.84 -13.33
C LEU A 206 6.87 13.05 -14.25
N LEU A 207 5.56 13.15 -14.08
CA LEU A 207 4.61 12.35 -14.84
C LEU A 207 4.70 12.61 -16.36
N PRO A 208 4.66 13.86 -16.86
CA PRO A 208 4.85 14.13 -18.28
C PRO A 208 6.18 13.60 -18.81
N LEU A 209 7.26 13.73 -18.03
CA LEU A 209 8.58 13.23 -18.42
C LEU A 209 8.59 11.71 -18.55
N LEU A 210 7.92 10.98 -17.65
CA LEU A 210 7.78 9.53 -17.74
C LEU A 210 6.96 9.09 -18.97
N TRP A 211 5.92 9.84 -19.34
CA TRP A 211 5.17 9.61 -20.59
C TRP A 211 6.02 9.90 -21.83
N GLN A 212 6.69 11.06 -21.88
CA GLN A 212 7.55 11.47 -22.98
C GLN A 212 8.69 10.47 -23.23
N LEU A 213 9.27 9.92 -22.17
CA LEU A 213 10.33 8.93 -22.25
C LEU A 213 9.82 7.49 -22.49
N GLY A 214 8.50 7.29 -22.64
CA GLY A 214 7.89 6.00 -22.93
C GLY A 214 7.92 5.01 -21.76
N TYR A 215 8.01 5.50 -20.52
CA TYR A 215 7.91 4.66 -19.32
C TYR A 215 6.47 4.42 -18.87
N LEU A 216 5.53 5.24 -19.37
CA LEU A 216 4.10 5.09 -19.20
C LEU A 216 3.44 4.91 -20.57
N PRO A 217 2.32 4.17 -20.66
CA PRO A 217 1.60 4.01 -21.92
C PRO A 217 1.01 5.37 -22.34
N ALA A 218 1.33 5.83 -23.55
CA ALA A 218 0.77 7.06 -24.11
C ALA A 218 -0.74 6.97 -24.36
N SER A 219 -1.27 5.75 -24.47
CA SER A 219 -2.70 5.53 -24.64
C SER A 219 -3.10 4.10 -24.28
N GLY A 220 -4.40 3.86 -24.13
CA GLY A 220 -4.96 2.55 -23.77
C GLY A 220 -5.10 2.36 -22.26
N PRO A 221 -5.56 1.18 -21.80
CA PRO A 221 -5.88 0.99 -20.39
C PRO A 221 -4.62 0.99 -19.52
N LEU A 222 -4.61 1.87 -18.51
CA LEU A 222 -3.65 1.84 -17.43
C LEU A 222 -3.82 0.54 -16.62
N SER A 223 -2.70 -0.03 -16.16
CA SER A 223 -2.72 -1.17 -15.25
C SER A 223 -3.40 -0.81 -13.92
N GLY A 224 -3.87 -1.81 -13.17
CA GLY A 224 -4.48 -1.58 -11.85
C GLY A 224 -3.56 -0.82 -10.90
N GLU A 225 -2.27 -1.14 -10.90
CA GLU A 225 -1.26 -0.41 -10.10
C GLU A 225 -1.04 1.03 -10.58
N GLN A 226 -1.03 1.25 -11.90
CA GLN A 226 -0.91 2.60 -12.47
C GLN A 226 -2.11 3.47 -12.10
N ARG A 227 -3.34 2.93 -12.22
CA ARG A 227 -4.55 3.63 -11.80
C ARG A 227 -4.53 3.91 -10.31
N ALA A 228 -4.13 2.94 -9.48
CA ALA A 228 -4.04 3.12 -8.04
C ALA A 228 -3.08 4.26 -7.67
N VAL A 229 -1.90 4.33 -8.30
CA VAL A 229 -0.96 5.44 -8.02
C VAL A 229 -1.50 6.78 -8.53
N LEU A 230 -2.09 6.84 -9.73
CA LEU A 230 -2.69 8.08 -10.23
C LEU A 230 -3.90 8.52 -9.38
N ALA A 231 -4.62 7.57 -8.76
CA ALA A 231 -5.66 7.86 -7.80
C ALA A 231 -5.11 8.35 -6.46
N GLU A 232 -4.03 7.76 -5.96
CA GLU A 232 -3.29 8.27 -4.78
C GLU A 232 -2.78 9.70 -5.01
N LEU A 233 -2.40 10.03 -6.25
CA LEU A 233 -1.95 11.37 -6.64
C LEU A 233 -3.10 12.34 -6.93
N GLY A 234 -4.36 11.88 -6.97
CA GLY A 234 -5.54 12.71 -7.26
C GLY A 234 -5.83 12.96 -8.75
N TYR A 235 -5.03 12.40 -9.67
CA TYR A 235 -5.23 12.51 -11.12
C TYR A 235 -6.32 11.56 -11.66
N LEU A 236 -6.68 10.52 -10.90
CA LEU A 236 -7.78 9.62 -11.21
C LEU A 236 -8.67 9.39 -9.97
N PRO A 237 -9.95 9.04 -10.14
CA PRO A 237 -10.76 8.51 -9.05
C PRO A 237 -10.39 7.06 -8.76
N ALA A 238 -10.57 6.62 -7.51
CA ALA A 238 -10.25 5.26 -7.08
C ALA A 238 -11.18 4.20 -7.70
N GLU A 239 -12.49 4.47 -7.72
CA GLU A 239 -13.51 3.49 -8.15
C GLU A 239 -14.53 4.06 -9.17
N GLU A 240 -14.47 5.36 -9.47
CA GLU A 240 -15.42 6.04 -10.36
C GLU A 240 -14.85 6.32 -11.76
N LYS A 241 -15.69 6.89 -12.65
CA LYS A 241 -15.22 7.38 -13.96
C LYS A 241 -14.48 8.71 -13.78
N PRO A 242 -13.37 8.96 -14.49
CA PRO A 242 -12.63 10.22 -14.39
C PRO A 242 -13.51 11.41 -14.77
N THR A 243 -13.40 12.51 -14.03
CA THR A 243 -14.08 13.77 -14.37
C THR A 243 -13.48 14.39 -15.64
N ALA A 244 -14.18 15.35 -16.25
CA ALA A 244 -13.67 16.06 -17.43
C ALA A 244 -12.34 16.78 -17.14
N GLU A 245 -12.19 17.37 -15.95
CA GLU A 245 -10.97 18.04 -15.51
C GLU A 245 -9.80 17.07 -15.34
N GLN A 246 -10.04 15.90 -14.75
CA GLN A 246 -9.02 14.84 -14.61
C GLN A 246 -8.57 14.29 -15.96
N ARG A 247 -9.51 14.11 -16.90
CA ARG A 247 -9.17 13.73 -18.28
C ARG A 247 -8.35 14.80 -18.98
N ALA A 248 -8.70 16.07 -18.80
CA ALA A 248 -7.94 17.19 -19.37
C ALA A 248 -6.51 17.24 -18.81
N ALA A 249 -6.34 17.07 -17.49
CA ALA A 249 -5.02 17.03 -16.85
C ALA A 249 -4.15 15.86 -17.37
N LEU A 250 -4.74 14.66 -17.50
CA LEU A 250 -4.01 13.52 -18.06
C LEU A 250 -3.68 13.72 -19.54
N ALA A 251 -4.57 14.35 -20.32
CA ALA A 251 -4.32 14.69 -21.71
C ALA A 251 -3.17 15.71 -21.86
N GLU A 252 -3.09 16.69 -20.94
CA GLU A 252 -1.96 17.64 -20.87
C GLU A 252 -0.63 16.92 -20.59
N PHE A 253 -0.66 15.83 -19.80
CA PHE A 253 0.51 14.97 -19.59
C PHE A 253 0.82 14.02 -20.76
N GLY A 254 -0.02 14.01 -21.80
CA GLY A 254 0.15 13.19 -23.00
C GLY A 254 -0.54 11.82 -22.96
N TYR A 255 -1.46 11.59 -22.02
CA TYR A 255 -2.25 10.35 -21.93
C TYR A 255 -3.64 10.52 -22.56
N ASP A 256 -3.94 9.71 -23.58
CA ASP A 256 -5.28 9.61 -24.17
C ASP A 256 -5.97 8.29 -23.73
N GLU A 257 -6.95 8.40 -22.83
CA GLU A 257 -7.76 7.28 -22.33
C GLU A 257 -8.48 6.53 -23.48
N GLN A 258 -8.77 7.22 -24.59
CA GLN A 258 -9.48 6.64 -25.73
C GLN A 258 -8.55 6.04 -26.79
N GLY A 259 -7.23 6.07 -26.60
CA GLY A 259 -6.29 5.79 -27.69
C GLY A 259 -5.95 7.07 -28.45
N SER A 260 -4.69 7.25 -28.85
CA SER A 260 -4.31 8.34 -29.79
C SER A 260 -5.26 8.35 -31.01
N VAL A 261 -5.43 9.49 -31.68
CA VAL A 261 -6.26 9.57 -32.90
C VAL A 261 -5.81 8.52 -33.93
N GLU A 262 -4.51 8.25 -34.01
CA GLU A 262 -3.93 7.19 -34.82
C GLU A 262 -4.37 5.80 -34.34
N HIS A 263 -4.34 5.53 -33.04
CA HIS A 263 -4.79 4.26 -32.46
C HIS A 263 -6.29 4.03 -32.71
N ARG A 264 -7.13 5.06 -32.52
CA ARG A 264 -8.57 4.99 -32.81
C ARG A 264 -8.84 4.76 -34.29
N THR A 265 -8.10 5.45 -35.16
CA THR A 265 -8.17 5.24 -36.62
C THR A 265 -7.71 3.84 -37.00
N TRP A 266 -6.66 3.33 -36.34
CA TRP A 266 -6.12 2.00 -36.56
C TRP A 266 -7.12 0.90 -36.14
N LEU A 267 -7.78 1.06 -35.00
CA LEU A 267 -8.83 0.14 -34.53
C LEU A 267 -10.07 0.11 -35.43
N ARG A 268 -10.36 1.21 -36.14
CA ARG A 268 -11.45 1.30 -37.14
C ARG A 268 -10.99 0.87 -38.54
N GLY A 269 -9.71 0.54 -38.70
CA GLY A 269 -9.12 0.15 -39.97
C GLY A 269 -9.52 -1.27 -40.43
N PRO A 270 -9.04 -1.69 -41.61
CA PRO A 270 -9.31 -3.03 -42.12
C PRO A 270 -8.69 -4.12 -41.25
N HIS A 271 -9.17 -5.35 -41.41
CA HIS A 271 -8.64 -6.53 -40.72
C HIS A 271 -7.14 -6.71 -40.97
N ARG A 272 -6.42 -7.15 -39.94
CA ARG A 272 -4.95 -7.18 -39.91
C ARG A 272 -4.41 -8.59 -39.82
N THR A 273 -3.28 -8.82 -40.48
CA THR A 273 -2.52 -10.06 -40.32
C THR A 273 -1.86 -10.14 -38.94
N ALA A 274 -1.53 -11.34 -38.47
CA ALA A 274 -0.80 -11.51 -37.20
C ALA A 274 0.54 -10.75 -37.20
N THR A 275 1.19 -10.60 -38.35
CA THR A 275 2.47 -9.89 -38.50
C THR A 275 2.30 -8.39 -38.32
N GLU A 276 1.22 -7.81 -38.88
CA GLU A 276 0.89 -6.40 -38.68
C GLU A 276 0.53 -6.11 -37.22
N LEU A 277 -0.22 -7.01 -36.57
CA LEU A 277 -0.52 -6.92 -35.15
C LEU A 277 0.76 -6.97 -34.30
N ALA A 278 1.65 -7.93 -34.58
CA ALA A 278 2.94 -8.08 -33.91
C ALA A 278 3.77 -6.79 -33.99
N LYS A 279 3.84 -6.21 -35.20
CA LYS A 279 4.53 -4.94 -35.42
C LYS A 279 3.88 -3.79 -34.66
N TYR A 280 2.56 -3.69 -34.67
CA TYR A 280 1.82 -2.62 -34.01
C TYR A 280 1.97 -2.64 -32.48
N TYR A 281 1.88 -3.82 -31.86
CA TYR A 281 2.04 -3.97 -30.40
C TYR A 281 3.50 -4.11 -29.96
N GLY A 282 4.47 -4.06 -30.89
CA GLY A 282 5.90 -4.18 -30.57
C GLY A 282 6.29 -5.54 -29.97
N VAL A 283 5.61 -6.62 -30.40
CA VAL A 283 5.84 -8.00 -29.90
C VAL A 283 6.18 -8.97 -31.02
N SER A 284 6.69 -10.15 -30.66
CA SER A 284 6.91 -11.22 -31.65
C SER A 284 5.59 -11.92 -32.02
N LEU A 285 5.52 -12.48 -33.24
CA LEU A 285 4.44 -13.37 -33.66
C LEU A 285 4.22 -14.53 -32.67
N SER A 286 5.32 -15.11 -32.18
CA SER A 286 5.27 -16.19 -31.20
C SER A 286 4.66 -15.77 -29.85
N ALA A 287 4.82 -14.50 -29.45
CA ALA A 287 4.20 -13.97 -28.24
C ALA A 287 2.68 -13.88 -28.40
N ILE A 288 2.20 -13.46 -29.57
CA ILE A 288 0.77 -13.44 -29.90
C ILE A 288 0.20 -14.86 -29.83
N SER A 289 0.79 -15.81 -30.57
CA SER A 289 0.30 -17.20 -30.61
C SER A 289 0.29 -17.85 -29.22
N LYS A 290 1.34 -17.65 -28.42
CA LYS A 290 1.42 -18.19 -27.05
C LYS A 290 0.39 -17.58 -26.10
N ARG A 291 -0.03 -16.34 -26.33
CA ARG A 291 -1.04 -15.68 -25.48
C ARG A 291 -2.43 -16.19 -25.83
N ILE A 292 -2.75 -16.33 -27.12
CA ILE A 292 -4.01 -16.92 -27.59
C ILE A 292 -4.15 -18.35 -27.07
N ALA A 293 -3.14 -19.21 -27.25
CA ALA A 293 -3.19 -20.60 -26.79
C ALA A 293 -3.36 -20.72 -25.26
N ARG A 294 -2.77 -19.80 -24.48
CA ARG A 294 -2.96 -19.76 -23.02
C ARG A 294 -4.37 -19.34 -22.63
N ALA A 295 -4.95 -18.38 -23.33
CA ALA A 295 -6.32 -17.93 -23.09
C ALA A 295 -7.33 -19.02 -23.47
N GLU A 296 -7.13 -19.73 -24.59
CA GLU A 296 -7.94 -20.90 -24.98
C GLU A 296 -7.87 -21.99 -23.91
N ALA A 297 -6.67 -22.34 -23.44
CA ALA A 297 -6.49 -23.34 -22.38
C ALA A 297 -7.15 -22.93 -21.05
N ALA A 298 -7.28 -21.64 -20.80
CA ALA A 298 -7.94 -21.08 -19.62
C ALA A 298 -9.46 -20.87 -19.82
N GLY A 299 -10.02 -21.22 -20.98
CA GLY A 299 -11.44 -20.98 -21.30
C GLY A 299 -11.81 -19.50 -21.42
N GLN A 300 -10.84 -18.61 -21.65
CA GLN A 300 -11.04 -17.18 -21.83
C GLN A 300 -11.45 -16.87 -23.28
N PRO A 301 -12.25 -15.82 -23.52
CA PRO A 301 -12.60 -15.41 -24.87
C PRO A 301 -11.35 -15.00 -25.65
N VAL A 302 -11.19 -15.56 -26.85
CA VAL A 302 -10.07 -15.27 -27.76
C VAL A 302 -10.54 -14.69 -29.09
N PRO A 303 -9.73 -13.83 -29.73
CA PRO A 303 -10.05 -13.30 -31.05
C PRO A 303 -9.90 -14.40 -32.09
N HIS A 304 -11.00 -14.71 -32.80
CA HIS A 304 -10.98 -15.69 -33.87
C HIS A 304 -10.49 -15.06 -35.18
N PRO A 305 -9.56 -15.72 -35.90
CA PRO A 305 -9.14 -15.27 -37.22
C PRO A 305 -10.28 -15.45 -38.24
N ILE A 306 -10.38 -14.51 -39.16
CA ILE A 306 -11.26 -14.52 -40.33
C ILE A 306 -10.41 -14.95 -41.53
N ASP A 307 -10.88 -15.93 -42.28
CA ASP A 307 -10.23 -16.36 -43.52
C ASP A 307 -10.53 -15.32 -44.62
N THR A 308 -9.47 -14.75 -45.19
CA THR A 308 -9.54 -13.82 -46.33
C THR A 308 -8.69 -14.36 -47.48
N GLU A 309 -8.83 -13.77 -48.68
CA GLU A 309 -8.01 -14.17 -49.85
C GLU A 309 -6.50 -14.09 -49.59
N ASP A 310 -6.08 -13.16 -48.73
CA ASP A 310 -4.68 -12.96 -48.33
C ASP A 310 -4.25 -13.82 -47.11
N GLY A 311 -5.11 -14.73 -46.65
CA GLY A 311 -4.91 -15.58 -45.48
C GLY A 311 -5.65 -15.11 -44.23
N LYS A 312 -5.20 -15.59 -43.05
CA LYS A 312 -5.87 -15.35 -41.76
C LYS A 312 -5.65 -13.92 -41.27
N ARG A 313 -6.74 -13.19 -41.06
CA ARG A 313 -6.75 -11.84 -40.51
C ARG A 313 -7.58 -11.73 -39.24
N TYR A 314 -7.35 -10.69 -38.46
CA TYR A 314 -8.02 -10.43 -37.19
C TYR A 314 -8.70 -9.07 -37.24
N ASP A 315 -9.86 -8.97 -36.59
CA ASP A 315 -10.47 -7.69 -36.31
C ASP A 315 -9.61 -6.91 -35.29
N PRO A 316 -9.12 -5.69 -35.63
CA PRO A 316 -8.23 -4.92 -34.75
C PRO A 316 -8.87 -4.60 -33.41
N LYS A 317 -10.18 -4.32 -33.38
CA LYS A 317 -10.90 -3.95 -32.16
C LYS A 317 -11.10 -5.16 -31.24
N THR A 318 -11.50 -6.30 -31.78
CA THR A 318 -11.61 -7.54 -31.01
C THR A 318 -10.24 -7.99 -30.50
N PHE A 319 -9.20 -7.88 -31.34
CA PHE A 319 -7.85 -8.23 -30.93
C PHE A 319 -7.32 -7.29 -29.84
N ASP A 320 -7.56 -5.98 -29.95
CA ASP A 320 -7.13 -5.01 -28.94
C ASP A 320 -7.81 -5.24 -27.60
N ALA A 321 -9.12 -5.50 -27.58
CA ALA A 321 -9.84 -5.83 -26.36
C ALA A 321 -9.32 -7.11 -25.69
N PHE A 322 -8.85 -8.09 -26.46
CA PHE A 322 -8.18 -9.28 -25.94
C PHE A 322 -6.76 -8.97 -25.43
N TRP A 323 -6.02 -8.14 -26.17
CA TRP A 323 -4.63 -7.84 -25.89
C TRP A 323 -4.46 -6.91 -24.68
N ASN A 324 -5.40 -5.97 -24.54
CA ASN A 324 -5.49 -4.94 -23.52
C ASN A 324 -6.88 -5.04 -22.84
N PRO A 325 -7.15 -6.10 -22.07
CA PRO A 325 -8.46 -6.30 -21.47
C PRO A 325 -8.81 -5.09 -20.58
N PRO A 326 -10.05 -4.54 -20.68
CA PRO A 326 -10.49 -3.51 -19.76
C PRO A 326 -10.42 -4.07 -18.34
N ALA A 327 -9.98 -3.24 -17.39
CA ALA A 327 -9.98 -3.62 -15.98
C ALA A 327 -11.40 -4.10 -15.63
N ALA A 328 -11.50 -5.31 -15.06
CA ALA A 328 -12.77 -5.79 -14.52
C ALA A 328 -13.24 -4.77 -13.48
N GLY A 329 -14.37 -4.13 -13.76
CA GLY A 329 -15.04 -3.22 -12.84
C GLY A 329 -15.68 -3.96 -11.68
#